data_AF-A0A1M7Z022-F1
#
_entry.id   AF-A0A1M7Z022-F1
#
_cell.length_a   1.000
_cell.length_b   1.000
_cell.length_c   1.000
_cell.angle_alpha   90.00
_cell.angle_beta   90.00
_cell.angle_gamma   90.00
#
_symmetry.space_group_name_H-M   'P 1'
#
loop_
_entity.id
_entity.type
_entity.pdbx_description
1 polymer ?
#
loop_
_entity_poly.entity_id
_entity_poly.type
_entity_poly.pdbx_seq_one_letter_code
_entity_poly.pdbx_strand_id
1 'polypeptide(L)'
;MVETIISRKLGDQDKAEQTPFELEAVETSMEALFKEYTPKNINTDGMFILQLRNDKIVGTPITQLCQYQTETKSCPLSDCPCGHYKGNGNSGSTSASTNQAQSQQTKPEPLKLPALIYQTQREMDDYDARDMHHGDLSRQVLEEKFNLQQEALGMNAISTDLRVYDFEKNHFFGENEKLTKDEVANSLFDEFRFLANVYSFHGEYKHVIKQMITHMQKNTGQPFSSNLLDQALHEQIEEDDSKNSSLEIIRSTLESYIDWENKSYPESDKQRIEEAIRDTKLPRFDSWNDYTNGLVISVHDSWATHITLQSLEIKDSEFTAVIHYQVQDHFGLDDGDLTSIVKQQRIFRIWFVLQRWEKLGFKPFITEMNTSIKIKGIRK
;
A
#
# COMPACT_ATOMS: atom_id res chain seq x y z
N MET A 1 25.90 7.79 -16.56
CA MET A 1 27.01 7.26 -15.74
C MET A 1 26.56 7.01 -14.30
N VAL A 2 25.80 7.93 -13.68
CA VAL A 2 25.15 7.76 -12.36
C VAL A 2 24.07 6.65 -12.37
N GLU A 3 23.16 6.66 -13.35
CA GLU A 3 22.15 5.60 -13.54
C GLU A 3 22.76 4.21 -13.71
N THR A 4 23.86 4.10 -14.46
CA THR A 4 24.56 2.84 -14.73
C THR A 4 25.28 2.27 -13.50
N ILE A 5 25.63 3.10 -12.52
CA ILE A 5 26.29 2.67 -11.27
C ILE A 5 25.25 2.24 -10.24
N ILE A 6 24.10 2.92 -10.17
CA ILE A 6 22.98 2.59 -9.28
C ILE A 6 22.34 1.26 -9.72
N SER A 7 22.01 1.11 -11.01
CA SER A 7 21.44 -0.14 -11.55
C SER A 7 22.41 -1.33 -11.46
N ARG A 8 23.73 -1.12 -11.58
CA ARG A 8 24.72 -2.21 -11.44
C ARG A 8 24.99 -2.62 -9.99
N LYS A 9 24.78 -1.74 -9.00
CA LYS A 9 25.01 -2.07 -7.59
C LYS A 9 23.76 -2.60 -6.88
N LEU A 10 22.57 -2.18 -7.29
CA LEU A 10 21.30 -2.62 -6.71
C LEU A 10 20.66 -3.78 -7.48
N GLY A 11 20.96 -3.96 -8.78
CA GLY A 11 20.35 -4.98 -9.63
C GLY A 11 20.79 -6.44 -9.37
N ASP A 12 21.85 -6.66 -8.57
CA ASP A 12 22.37 -8.01 -8.25
C ASP A 12 21.96 -8.48 -6.83
N GLN A 13 21.11 -7.72 -6.13
CA GLN A 13 20.90 -7.86 -4.67
C GLN A 13 19.56 -8.46 -4.27
N ASP A 14 18.61 -8.57 -5.19
CA ASP A 14 17.37 -9.29 -4.95
C ASP A 14 17.57 -10.77 -5.30
N LYS A 15 17.45 -11.63 -4.28
CA LYS A 15 17.50 -13.11 -4.29
C LYS A 15 18.82 -13.76 -3.81
N ALA A 16 19.08 -13.69 -2.51
CA ALA A 16 19.72 -14.78 -1.76
C ALA A 16 19.48 -14.56 -0.25
N GLU A 17 19.45 -15.62 0.56
CA GLU A 17 19.69 -15.51 2.00
C GLU A 17 21.04 -14.80 2.19
N GLN A 18 21.01 -13.49 2.43
CA GLN A 18 22.22 -12.67 2.47
C GLN A 18 23.05 -13.04 3.70
N THR A 19 24.32 -13.37 3.48
CA THR A 19 25.25 -13.62 4.58
C THR A 19 25.57 -12.31 5.32
N PRO A 20 25.94 -12.34 6.61
CA PRO A 20 26.20 -11.12 7.40
C PRO A 20 27.22 -10.14 6.76
N PHE A 21 28.09 -10.64 5.89
CA PHE A 21 29.13 -9.87 5.22
C PHE A 21 28.63 -9.11 3.97
N GLU A 22 27.60 -9.63 3.29
CA GLU A 22 26.97 -8.95 2.14
C GLU A 22 26.07 -7.80 2.60
N LEU A 23 25.39 -7.97 3.74
CA LEU A 23 24.65 -6.91 4.42
C LEU A 23 25.55 -5.71 4.77
N GLU A 24 26.74 -5.95 5.31
CA GLU A 24 27.69 -4.88 5.71
C GLU A 24 28.22 -4.07 4.50
N ALA A 25 28.40 -4.71 3.35
CA ALA A 25 28.84 -4.06 2.11
C ALA A 25 27.75 -3.18 1.47
N VAL A 26 26.48 -3.60 1.56
CA VAL A 26 25.30 -2.85 1.11
C VAL A 26 25.07 -1.63 2.00
N GLU A 27 25.20 -1.82 3.31
CA GLU A 27 25.10 -0.77 4.33
C GLU A 27 26.12 0.36 4.09
N THR A 28 27.37 -0.01 3.79
CA THR A 28 28.44 0.96 3.50
C THR A 28 28.16 1.77 2.22
N SER A 29 27.55 1.14 1.21
CA SER A 29 27.17 1.82 -0.04
C SER A 29 25.92 2.70 0.13
N MET A 30 25.00 2.35 1.03
CA MET A 30 23.80 3.12 1.34
C MET A 30 24.10 4.35 2.21
N GLU A 31 24.91 4.22 3.26
CA GLU A 31 25.37 5.37 4.04
C GLU A 31 26.09 6.39 3.14
N ALA A 32 26.85 5.92 2.15
CA ALA A 32 27.48 6.78 1.15
C ALA A 32 26.46 7.48 0.23
N LEU A 33 25.45 6.77 -0.27
CA LEU A 33 24.37 7.35 -1.10
C LEU A 33 23.55 8.38 -0.31
N PHE A 34 23.15 8.07 0.92
CA PHE A 34 22.46 9.03 1.79
C PHE A 34 23.35 10.25 2.04
N LYS A 35 24.63 10.06 2.38
CA LYS A 35 25.55 11.18 2.62
C LYS A 35 25.83 12.04 1.38
N GLU A 36 25.73 11.46 0.18
CA GLU A 36 25.96 12.13 -1.09
C GLU A 36 24.72 12.88 -1.61
N TYR A 37 23.52 12.31 -1.42
CA TYR A 37 22.28 12.81 -2.03
C TYR A 37 21.27 13.43 -1.06
N THR A 38 21.46 13.29 0.26
CA THR A 38 20.71 14.08 1.24
C THR A 38 21.15 15.55 1.11
N PRO A 39 20.25 16.51 0.87
CA PRO A 39 20.60 17.92 0.91
C PRO A 39 21.34 18.22 2.22
N LYS A 40 22.47 18.93 2.17
CA LYS A 40 23.31 19.23 3.37
C LYS A 40 22.57 19.87 4.56
N ASN A 41 21.32 20.30 4.36
CA ASN A 41 20.45 20.92 5.35
C ASN A 41 19.46 19.95 6.01
N ILE A 42 19.42 18.67 5.63
CA ILE A 42 18.55 17.66 6.25
C ILE A 42 19.42 16.73 7.09
N ASN A 43 19.35 16.88 8.41
CA ASN A 43 20.00 15.96 9.34
C ASN A 43 19.22 14.64 9.35
N THR A 44 19.61 13.70 8.49
CA THR A 44 19.20 12.30 8.60
C THR A 44 20.05 11.65 9.69
N ASP A 45 19.71 11.90 10.96
CA ASP A 45 20.27 11.10 12.05
C ASP A 45 20.03 9.61 11.72
N GLY A 46 20.97 8.73 12.07
CA GLY A 46 20.99 7.29 11.73
C GLY A 46 19.72 6.49 12.09
N MET A 47 18.74 7.12 12.73
CA MET A 47 17.37 6.65 12.95
C MET A 47 16.60 6.31 11.66
N PHE A 48 16.82 7.02 10.54
CA PHE A 48 16.16 6.67 9.27
C PHE A 48 16.71 5.36 8.69
N ILE A 49 18.02 5.17 8.74
CA ILE A 49 18.69 3.91 8.33
C ILE A 49 18.32 2.77 9.30
N LEU A 50 18.18 3.04 10.60
CA LEU A 50 17.68 2.05 11.58
C LEU A 50 16.22 1.66 11.34
N GLN A 51 15.36 2.59 10.91
CA GLN A 51 13.97 2.29 10.54
C GLN A 51 13.90 1.43 9.28
N LEU A 52 14.62 1.81 8.22
CA LEU A 52 14.76 1.00 7.00
C LEU A 52 15.31 -0.41 7.30
N ARG A 53 16.29 -0.52 8.21
CA ARG A 53 16.80 -1.80 8.72
C ARG A 53 15.71 -2.61 9.41
N ASN A 54 14.91 -2.00 10.28
CA ASN A 54 13.87 -2.70 11.01
C ASN A 54 12.77 -3.19 10.06
N ASP A 55 12.25 -2.34 9.18
CA ASP A 55 11.17 -2.68 8.25
C ASP A 55 11.55 -3.82 7.28
N LYS A 56 12.83 -3.91 6.88
CA LYS A 56 13.38 -5.03 6.09
C LYS A 56 13.67 -6.30 6.90
N ILE A 57 14.11 -6.19 8.15
CA ILE A 57 14.52 -7.35 8.96
C ILE A 57 13.31 -8.07 9.59
N VAL A 58 12.26 -7.35 10.00
CA VAL A 58 11.11 -7.98 10.68
C VAL A 58 9.98 -8.40 9.74
N GLY A 59 9.98 -7.99 8.46
CA GLY A 59 8.92 -8.32 7.49
C GLY A 59 7.52 -7.81 7.88
N THR A 60 7.43 -6.96 8.91
CA THR A 60 6.23 -6.23 9.31
C THR A 60 6.39 -4.78 8.88
N PRO A 61 5.56 -4.29 7.95
CA PRO A 61 5.39 -2.86 7.73
C PRO A 61 5.05 -2.14 9.04
N ILE A 62 5.17 -0.82 9.02
CA ILE A 62 4.85 0.10 10.12
C ILE A 62 3.44 -0.08 10.71
N THR A 63 2.57 -0.85 10.04
CA THR A 63 1.32 -1.37 10.59
C THR A 63 1.36 -2.90 10.59
N GLN A 64 1.16 -3.53 11.75
CA GLN A 64 0.93 -4.98 11.80
C GLN A 64 -0.34 -5.30 11.02
N LEU A 65 -0.21 -5.93 9.85
CA LEU A 65 -1.21 -6.89 9.39
C LEU A 65 -1.44 -7.85 10.56
N CYS A 66 -2.70 -7.99 11.01
CA CYS A 66 -3.06 -9.07 11.91
C CYS A 66 -2.75 -10.40 11.22
N GLN A 67 -1.53 -10.89 11.39
CA GLN A 67 -1.18 -12.26 11.07
C GLN A 67 -1.84 -13.13 12.13
N TYR A 68 -3.07 -13.55 11.84
CA TYR A 68 -3.73 -14.55 12.66
C TYR A 68 -3.05 -15.90 12.38
N GLN A 69 -2.17 -16.33 13.27
CA GLN A 69 -1.69 -17.70 13.28
C GLN A 69 -2.87 -18.61 13.64
N THR A 70 -3.32 -19.39 12.67
CA THR A 70 -4.36 -20.40 12.84
C THR A 70 -3.81 -21.60 13.61
N GLU A 71 -3.36 -21.41 14.86
CA GLU A 71 -3.13 -22.52 15.79
C GLU A 71 -2.96 -21.98 17.22
N THR A 72 -4.10 -21.98 17.93
CA THR A 72 -4.26 -21.93 19.40
C THR A 72 -4.33 -20.56 20.13
N LYS A 73 -5.49 -20.41 20.81
CA LYS A 73 -5.86 -19.53 21.95
C LYS A 73 -6.20 -18.06 21.67
N SER A 74 -7.52 -17.80 21.75
CA SER A 74 -8.24 -16.56 22.13
C SER A 74 -7.55 -15.23 21.88
N CYS A 75 -8.15 -14.43 20.99
CA CYS A 75 -7.84 -13.02 20.75
C CYS A 75 -7.82 -12.22 22.08
N PRO A 76 -6.76 -11.46 22.41
CA PRO A 76 -6.65 -10.72 23.67
C PRO A 76 -7.37 -9.37 23.66
N LEU A 77 -8.20 -9.07 22.66
CA LEU A 77 -9.06 -7.90 22.63
C LEU A 77 -10.51 -8.37 22.81
N SER A 78 -11.00 -8.31 24.05
CA SER A 78 -12.42 -8.46 24.35
C SER A 78 -13.20 -7.36 23.62
N ASP A 79 -14.32 -7.75 23.01
CA ASP A 79 -15.34 -6.90 22.39
C ASP A 79 -15.26 -6.71 20.86
N CYS A 80 -15.00 -7.81 20.16
CA CYS A 80 -15.41 -7.96 18.77
C CYS A 80 -16.85 -8.51 18.72
N PRO A 81 -17.83 -7.88 18.05
CA PRO A 81 -19.19 -8.42 17.93
C PRO A 81 -19.23 -9.48 16.83
N CYS A 82 -18.66 -10.67 17.08
CA CYS A 82 -18.86 -11.83 16.24
C CYS A 82 -20.20 -12.49 16.59
N GLY A 83 -21.21 -12.22 15.75
CA GLY A 83 -22.51 -12.86 15.82
C GLY A 83 -22.41 -14.39 15.72
N HIS A 84 -23.03 -15.06 16.68
CA HIS A 84 -23.11 -16.51 16.81
C HIS A 84 -23.70 -17.22 15.58
N TYR A 85 -22.98 -18.22 15.05
CA TYR A 85 -23.60 -19.33 14.31
C TYR A 85 -23.45 -20.63 15.13
N LYS A 86 -24.59 -21.19 15.55
CA LYS A 86 -24.68 -22.51 16.20
C LYS A 86 -24.53 -23.58 15.14
N GLY A 87 -23.49 -24.39 15.24
CA GLY A 87 -23.38 -25.64 14.51
C GLY A 87 -24.44 -26.63 14.99
N ASN A 88 -25.14 -27.27 14.06
CA ASN A 88 -25.89 -28.48 14.33
C ASN A 88 -25.40 -29.55 13.36
N GLY A 89 -24.63 -30.50 13.88
CA GLY A 89 -24.32 -31.73 13.17
C GLY A 89 -25.55 -32.64 13.19
N ASN A 90 -25.82 -33.30 12.07
CA ASN A 90 -26.17 -34.70 12.16
C ASN A 90 -25.85 -35.44 10.86
N SER A 91 -25.18 -36.57 11.06
CA SER A 91 -24.90 -37.64 10.13
C SER A 91 -26.17 -38.28 9.56
N GLY A 92 -26.16 -38.58 8.26
CA GLY A 92 -27.17 -39.39 7.60
C GLY A 92 -26.59 -40.07 6.36
N SER A 93 -26.11 -41.29 6.55
CA SER A 93 -25.72 -42.21 5.48
C SER A 93 -26.96 -42.75 4.76
N THR A 94 -27.06 -42.56 3.45
CA THR A 94 -27.87 -43.43 2.58
C THR A 94 -27.21 -43.57 1.22
N SER A 95 -26.82 -44.81 0.93
CA SER A 95 -26.47 -45.33 -0.39
C SER A 95 -27.69 -45.33 -1.33
N ALA A 96 -27.54 -44.84 -2.55
CA ALA A 96 -28.40 -45.23 -3.68
C ALA A 96 -27.70 -45.02 -5.02
N SER A 97 -27.39 -46.15 -5.64
CA SER A 97 -27.50 -46.51 -7.06
C SER A 97 -27.07 -45.51 -8.15
N THR A 98 -26.00 -45.94 -8.80
CA THR A 98 -25.59 -45.69 -10.18
C THR A 98 -26.78 -45.62 -11.15
N ASN A 99 -26.87 -44.51 -11.89
CA ASN A 99 -27.48 -44.46 -13.21
C ASN A 99 -26.53 -43.66 -14.12
N GLN A 100 -25.81 -44.37 -14.97
CA GLN A 100 -25.09 -43.79 -16.09
C GLN A 100 -26.13 -43.38 -17.14
N ALA A 101 -26.56 -42.12 -17.09
CA ALA A 101 -27.11 -41.45 -18.26
C ALA A 101 -25.93 -40.86 -19.03
N GLN A 102 -25.74 -41.32 -20.27
CA GLN A 102 -24.81 -40.69 -21.21
C GLN A 102 -25.22 -39.23 -21.40
N SER A 103 -24.48 -38.32 -20.76
CA SER A 103 -24.64 -36.89 -20.95
C SER A 103 -24.18 -36.55 -22.36
N GLN A 104 -25.10 -36.12 -23.21
CA GLN A 104 -24.75 -35.30 -24.37
C GLN A 104 -23.88 -34.16 -23.85
N GLN A 105 -22.62 -34.07 -24.28
CA GLN A 105 -21.72 -32.98 -23.93
C GLN A 105 -22.29 -31.69 -24.49
N THR A 106 -23.07 -30.99 -23.68
CA THR A 106 -23.44 -29.60 -23.92
C THR A 106 -22.16 -28.79 -23.87
N LYS A 107 -21.89 -28.01 -24.93
CA LYS A 107 -20.78 -27.06 -24.98
C LYS A 107 -20.72 -26.26 -23.65
N PRO A 108 -19.58 -26.21 -22.95
CA PRO A 108 -19.48 -25.47 -21.70
C PRO A 108 -19.81 -23.99 -21.93
N GLU A 109 -20.60 -23.39 -21.01
CA GLU A 109 -20.93 -21.97 -21.08
C GLU A 109 -19.64 -21.15 -20.93
N PRO A 110 -19.34 -20.21 -21.86
CA PRO A 110 -18.15 -19.39 -21.76
C PRO A 110 -18.30 -18.33 -20.66
N LEU A 111 -17.21 -18.05 -19.93
CA LEU A 111 -17.12 -16.98 -18.96
C LEU A 111 -17.48 -15.63 -19.61
N LYS A 112 -18.42 -14.91 -19.03
CA LYS A 112 -18.86 -13.59 -19.53
C LYS A 112 -17.81 -12.53 -19.19
N LEU A 113 -17.25 -11.88 -20.21
CA LEU A 113 -16.24 -10.83 -20.05
C LEU A 113 -16.83 -9.43 -20.24
N PRO A 114 -16.32 -8.40 -19.54
CA PRO A 114 -15.26 -8.48 -18.52
C PRO A 114 -15.71 -9.22 -17.25
N ALA A 115 -14.81 -10.00 -16.65
CA ALA A 115 -15.09 -10.79 -15.45
C ALA A 115 -14.17 -10.38 -14.29
N LEU A 116 -14.73 -10.03 -13.14
CA LEU A 116 -13.98 -9.91 -11.89
C LEU A 116 -13.50 -11.32 -11.49
N ILE A 117 -12.19 -11.53 -11.51
CA ILE A 117 -11.53 -12.81 -11.22
C ILE A 117 -10.79 -12.79 -9.88
N TYR A 118 -10.66 -11.63 -9.24
CA TYR A 118 -10.16 -11.52 -7.88
C TYR A 118 -10.60 -10.22 -7.24
N GLN A 119 -10.89 -10.29 -5.93
CA GLN A 119 -11.03 -9.12 -5.07
C GLN A 119 -10.45 -9.42 -3.69
N THR A 120 -9.88 -8.41 -3.06
CA THR A 120 -9.50 -8.43 -1.65
C THR A 120 -10.72 -8.58 -0.74
N GLN A 121 -10.49 -8.95 0.53
CA GLN A 121 -11.55 -8.94 1.54
C GLN A 121 -11.97 -7.52 1.94
N ARG A 122 -11.00 -6.59 1.99
CA ARG A 122 -11.24 -5.16 2.11
C ARG A 122 -11.91 -4.66 0.84
N GLU A 123 -12.94 -3.85 1.03
CA GLU A 123 -13.77 -3.31 -0.05
C GLU A 123 -13.12 -2.07 -0.67
N MET A 124 -13.44 -1.82 -1.94
CA MET A 124 -13.16 -0.53 -2.57
C MET A 124 -14.02 0.56 -1.92
N ASP A 125 -13.55 1.80 -1.98
CA ASP A 125 -14.27 2.99 -1.50
C ASP A 125 -14.59 2.95 0.00
N ASP A 126 -13.70 2.37 0.82
CA ASP A 126 -13.88 2.20 2.27
C ASP A 126 -13.53 3.46 3.08
N TYR A 127 -14.40 4.47 2.97
CA TYR A 127 -14.27 5.71 3.74
C TYR A 127 -14.54 5.56 5.25
N ASP A 128 -15.04 4.41 5.69
CA ASP A 128 -15.34 4.10 7.10
C ASP A 128 -14.12 3.46 7.81
N ALA A 129 -13.03 3.21 7.08
CA ALA A 129 -11.79 2.69 7.65
C ALA A 129 -11.18 3.63 8.71
N ARG A 130 -10.44 3.05 9.66
CA ARG A 130 -9.92 3.80 10.82
C ARG A 130 -8.88 4.86 10.44
N ASP A 131 -8.14 4.62 9.38
CA ASP A 131 -7.17 5.55 8.79
C ASP A 131 -7.85 6.67 7.99
N MET A 132 -9.15 6.55 7.73
CA MET A 132 -9.98 7.57 7.09
C MET A 132 -10.66 8.55 8.07
N HIS A 133 -10.55 8.30 9.38
CA HIS A 133 -11.05 9.21 10.42
C HIS A 133 -10.29 10.55 10.42
N HIS A 134 -10.98 11.64 10.74
CA HIS A 134 -10.38 12.97 10.82
C HIS A 134 -11.14 13.89 11.78
N GLY A 135 -10.43 14.85 12.38
CA GLY A 135 -11.00 15.85 13.28
C GLY A 135 -11.73 15.27 14.51
N ASP A 136 -11.39 14.04 14.90
CA ASP A 136 -12.08 13.22 15.90
C ASP A 136 -11.38 13.20 17.26
N LEU A 137 -10.14 13.71 17.34
CA LEU A 137 -9.33 13.69 18.55
C LEU A 137 -9.21 15.07 19.19
N SER A 138 -9.47 15.12 20.50
CA SER A 138 -9.19 16.29 21.31
C SER A 138 -7.69 16.44 21.57
N ARG A 139 -7.28 17.65 21.95
CA ARG A 139 -5.90 17.92 22.34
C ARG A 139 -5.42 16.99 23.47
N GLN A 140 -6.26 16.78 24.48
CA GLN A 140 -5.94 15.94 25.63
C GLN A 140 -5.61 14.52 25.18
N VAL A 141 -6.37 13.98 24.21
CA VAL A 141 -6.10 12.64 23.67
C VAL A 141 -4.77 12.60 22.92
N LEU A 142 -4.44 13.61 22.11
CA LEU A 142 -3.15 13.69 21.42
C LEU A 142 -1.96 13.70 22.39
N GLU A 143 -2.08 14.46 23.49
CA GLU A 143 -1.03 14.58 24.51
C GLU A 143 -0.92 13.31 25.37
N GLU A 144 -2.03 12.78 25.89
CA GLU A 144 -2.03 11.67 26.84
C GLU A 144 -1.87 10.29 26.17
N LYS A 145 -2.57 10.05 25.05
CA LYS A 145 -2.57 8.73 24.38
C LYS A 145 -1.41 8.59 23.40
N PHE A 146 -1.15 9.64 22.61
CA PHE A 146 -0.15 9.58 21.53
C PHE A 146 1.20 10.21 21.91
N ASN A 147 1.30 10.81 23.11
CA ASN A 147 2.49 11.52 23.60
C ASN A 147 2.97 12.61 22.61
N LEU A 148 2.02 13.24 21.92
CA LEU A 148 2.25 14.35 21.01
C LEU A 148 2.19 15.66 21.79
N GLN A 149 3.19 15.84 22.68
CA GLN A 149 3.36 17.09 23.41
C GLN A 149 3.80 18.22 22.47
N GLN A 150 3.57 19.47 22.87
CA GLN A 150 3.93 20.66 22.09
C GLN A 150 5.40 20.62 21.63
N GLU A 151 6.31 20.34 22.56
CA GLU A 151 7.74 20.29 22.32
C GLU A 151 8.12 19.16 21.35
N ALA A 152 7.45 18.01 21.43
CA ALA A 152 7.70 16.84 20.58
C ALA A 152 7.26 17.07 19.13
N LEU A 153 6.25 17.90 18.90
CA LEU A 153 5.82 18.30 17.56
C LEU A 153 6.77 19.33 16.92
N GLY A 154 7.82 19.78 17.61
CA GLY A 154 8.66 20.91 17.19
C GLY A 154 7.89 22.24 17.20
N MET A 155 6.81 22.26 17.98
CA MET A 155 5.69 23.17 17.87
C MET A 155 5.40 23.73 19.26
N ASN A 156 5.93 24.91 19.55
CA ASN A 156 5.30 25.87 20.48
C ASN A 156 3.90 26.30 19.96
N ALA A 157 3.10 25.37 19.43
CA ALA A 157 2.02 25.62 18.48
C ALA A 157 0.70 24.92 18.83
N ILE A 158 0.62 24.35 20.03
CA ILE A 158 -0.67 24.03 20.65
C ILE A 158 -0.89 24.92 21.87
N SER A 159 -0.24 26.07 21.99
CA SER A 159 -0.76 27.13 22.85
C SER A 159 -1.60 28.04 21.98
N THR A 160 -2.62 28.64 22.55
CA THR A 160 -3.26 29.85 22.03
C THR A 160 -2.31 31.06 21.89
N ASP A 161 -0.98 30.83 21.95
CA ASP A 161 0.14 31.79 21.96
C ASP A 161 1.33 31.22 21.14
N LEU A 162 1.05 30.91 19.87
CA LEU A 162 1.90 30.18 18.93
C LEU A 162 3.26 30.83 18.62
N ARG A 163 4.38 30.10 18.81
CA ARG A 163 5.65 30.38 18.09
C ARG A 163 5.79 29.38 16.92
N VAL A 164 5.36 29.79 15.73
CA VAL A 164 5.62 29.05 14.47
C VAL A 164 6.88 29.61 13.82
N TYR A 165 7.66 28.73 13.19
CA TYR A 165 8.84 29.12 12.41
C TYR A 165 8.48 29.16 10.93
N ASP A 166 8.52 30.35 10.32
CA ASP A 166 8.36 30.55 8.89
C ASP A 166 9.70 30.24 8.21
N PHE A 167 9.79 29.06 7.57
CA PHE A 167 10.98 28.59 6.87
C PHE A 167 11.31 29.40 5.61
N GLU A 168 10.31 29.99 4.95
CA GLU A 168 10.54 30.81 3.75
C GLU A 168 11.07 32.20 4.11
N LYS A 169 10.62 32.76 5.23
CA LYS A 169 11.03 34.09 5.71
C LYS A 169 12.15 34.05 6.75
N ASN A 170 12.60 32.86 7.16
CA ASN A 170 13.59 32.66 8.23
C ASN A 170 13.21 33.45 9.51
N HIS A 171 11.92 33.44 9.86
CA HIS A 171 11.32 34.32 10.87
C HIS A 171 10.56 33.51 11.93
N PHE A 172 10.73 33.89 13.21
CA PHE A 172 9.92 33.39 14.32
C PHE A 172 8.78 34.39 14.58
N PHE A 173 7.53 33.95 14.49
CA PHE A 173 6.40 34.78 14.92
C PHE A 173 6.53 35.11 16.41
N GLY A 174 6.41 36.39 16.76
CA GLY A 174 6.65 36.91 18.11
C GLY A 174 5.53 36.57 19.10
N GLU A 175 5.83 36.66 20.41
CA GLU A 175 4.96 36.28 21.55
C GLU A 175 3.56 36.95 21.59
N ASN A 176 3.26 37.90 20.70
CA ASN A 176 2.02 38.67 20.69
C ASN A 176 1.17 38.49 19.42
N GLU A 177 1.59 37.65 18.46
CA GLU A 177 0.83 37.38 17.22
C GLU A 177 0.11 36.04 17.32
N LYS A 178 -1.21 36.08 17.49
CA LYS A 178 -2.05 34.88 17.41
C LYS A 178 -2.21 34.50 15.95
N LEU A 179 -1.51 33.45 15.53
CA LEU A 179 -1.73 32.87 14.22
C LEU A 179 -3.14 32.32 14.09
N THR A 180 -3.73 32.55 12.93
CA THR A 180 -4.98 31.95 12.50
C THR A 180 -4.81 30.44 12.29
N LYS A 181 -5.91 29.69 12.34
CA LYS A 181 -5.93 28.26 12.01
C LYS A 181 -5.24 27.98 10.67
N ASP A 182 -5.48 28.83 9.68
CA ASP A 182 -4.96 28.64 8.32
C ASP A 182 -3.46 28.85 8.25
N GLU A 183 -2.90 29.82 8.97
CA GLU A 183 -1.45 30.03 9.05
C GLU A 183 -0.73 28.85 9.71
N VAL A 184 -1.30 28.29 10.77
CA VAL A 184 -0.77 27.08 11.42
C VAL A 184 -0.81 25.90 10.47
N ALA A 185 -1.95 25.67 9.81
CA ALA A 185 -2.10 24.58 8.85
C ALA A 185 -1.11 24.71 7.69
N ASN A 186 -0.96 25.91 7.12
CA ASN A 186 -0.04 26.16 6.01
C ASN A 186 1.40 25.84 6.40
N SER A 187 1.87 26.32 7.56
CA SER A 187 3.22 26.01 8.04
C SER A 187 3.44 24.51 8.25
N LEU A 188 2.45 23.81 8.81
CA LEU A 188 2.50 22.35 8.98
C LEU A 188 2.57 21.61 7.64
N PHE A 189 1.79 22.04 6.64
CA PHE A 189 1.84 21.44 5.31
C PHE A 189 3.16 21.70 4.58
N ASP A 190 3.74 22.89 4.75
CA ASP A 190 5.04 23.21 4.16
C ASP A 190 6.15 22.36 4.80
N GLU A 191 6.09 22.17 6.12
CA GLU A 191 6.98 21.25 6.80
C GLU A 191 6.75 19.79 6.39
N PHE A 192 5.49 19.36 6.23
CA PHE A 192 5.16 18.02 5.75
C PHE A 192 5.80 17.76 4.38
N ARG A 193 5.67 18.69 3.43
CA ARG A 193 6.33 18.59 2.11
C ARG A 193 7.85 18.61 2.21
N PHE A 194 8.40 19.38 3.13
CA PHE A 194 9.85 19.46 3.32
C PHE A 194 10.41 18.13 3.84
N LEU A 195 9.77 17.54 4.86
CA LEU A 195 10.17 16.27 5.45
C LEU A 195 9.96 15.09 4.48
N ALA A 196 8.95 15.16 3.61
CA ALA A 196 8.70 14.14 2.59
C ALA A 196 9.90 13.94 1.65
N ASN A 197 10.75 14.96 1.45
CA ASN A 197 11.97 14.84 0.62
C ASN A 197 12.90 13.71 1.07
N VAL A 198 12.90 13.34 2.35
CA VAL A 198 13.72 12.23 2.87
C VAL A 198 13.33 10.88 2.26
N TYR A 199 12.06 10.75 1.86
CA TYR A 199 11.49 9.52 1.29
C TYR A 199 11.36 9.59 -0.24
N SER A 200 11.60 10.75 -0.86
CA SER A 200 11.28 11.01 -2.26
C SER A 200 12.33 11.90 -2.95
N PHE A 201 13.58 11.45 -3.01
CA PHE A 201 14.70 12.28 -3.50
C PHE A 201 15.23 11.91 -4.89
N HIS A 202 14.88 10.74 -5.45
CA HIS A 202 15.30 10.31 -6.78
C HIS A 202 14.17 9.62 -7.57
N GLY A 203 14.36 9.39 -8.87
CA GLY A 203 13.39 8.69 -9.71
C GLY A 203 12.25 9.56 -10.25
N GLU A 204 11.43 8.95 -11.12
CA GLU A 204 10.31 9.62 -11.80
C GLU A 204 9.15 9.92 -10.83
N TYR A 205 8.96 9.07 -9.82
CA TYR A 205 7.85 9.13 -8.86
C TYR A 205 8.06 10.10 -7.68
N LYS A 206 9.24 10.71 -7.56
CA LYS A 206 9.63 11.55 -6.40
C LYS A 206 8.72 12.73 -6.09
N HIS A 207 7.88 13.13 -7.03
CA HIS A 207 6.97 14.25 -6.88
C HIS A 207 5.57 13.84 -6.41
N VAL A 208 5.21 12.55 -6.49
CA VAL A 208 3.87 12.04 -6.19
C VAL A 208 3.45 12.37 -4.76
N ILE A 209 4.30 12.06 -3.76
CA ILE A 209 3.99 12.36 -2.36
C ILE A 209 3.68 13.84 -2.11
N LYS A 210 4.40 14.77 -2.77
CA LYS A 210 4.13 16.21 -2.63
C LYS A 210 2.81 16.63 -3.27
N GLN A 211 2.42 15.96 -4.36
CA GLN A 211 1.10 16.17 -4.98
C GLN A 211 -0.02 15.69 -4.04
N MET A 212 0.18 14.54 -3.39
CA MET A 212 -0.75 13.97 -2.41
C MET A 212 -0.88 14.84 -1.15
N ILE A 213 0.23 15.32 -0.59
CA ILE A 213 0.20 16.29 0.53
C ILE A 213 -0.54 17.58 0.11
N THR A 214 -0.32 18.05 -1.11
CA THR A 214 -1.03 19.23 -1.65
C THR A 214 -2.52 18.96 -1.86
N HIS A 215 -2.88 17.74 -2.23
CA HIS A 215 -4.27 17.31 -2.32
C HIS A 215 -4.94 17.28 -0.94
N MET A 216 -4.26 16.74 0.07
CA MET A 216 -4.72 16.77 1.48
C MET A 216 -4.99 18.20 1.95
N GLN A 217 -4.10 19.15 1.64
CA GLN A 217 -4.26 20.56 2.04
C GLN A 217 -5.51 21.22 1.44
N LYS A 218 -6.00 20.76 0.28
CA LYS A 218 -7.29 21.24 -0.28
C LYS A 218 -8.49 20.80 0.55
N ASN A 219 -8.33 19.80 1.40
CA ASN A 219 -9.32 19.32 2.36
C ASN A 219 -10.65 18.87 1.75
N THR A 220 -10.64 18.35 0.53
CA THR A 220 -11.87 17.92 -0.16
C THR A 220 -12.29 16.51 0.25
N GLY A 221 -11.33 15.65 0.62
CA GLY A 221 -11.52 14.22 0.86
C GLY A 221 -11.86 13.42 -0.40
N GLN A 222 -11.75 14.03 -1.58
CA GLN A 222 -11.99 13.36 -2.86
C GLN A 222 -10.81 12.42 -3.18
N PRO A 223 -11.03 11.31 -3.92
CA PRO A 223 -9.96 10.45 -4.37
C PRO A 223 -8.84 11.21 -5.09
N PHE A 224 -7.62 10.72 -4.95
CA PHE A 224 -6.45 11.15 -5.70
C PHE A 224 -6.04 10.08 -6.69
N SER A 225 -5.88 10.44 -7.95
CA SER A 225 -5.28 9.60 -8.98
C SER A 225 -4.25 10.38 -9.76
N SER A 226 -3.26 9.67 -10.32
CA SER A 226 -2.28 10.28 -11.22
C SER A 226 -1.74 9.24 -12.18
N ASN A 227 -1.43 9.67 -13.41
CA ASN A 227 -0.81 8.80 -14.40
C ASN A 227 0.53 8.20 -13.93
N LEU A 228 1.23 8.87 -13.01
CA LEU A 228 2.47 8.36 -12.42
C LEU A 228 2.21 7.17 -11.48
N LEU A 229 1.11 7.18 -10.74
CA LEU A 229 0.74 6.04 -9.90
C LEU A 229 0.26 4.85 -10.75
N ASP A 230 -0.50 5.11 -11.80
CA ASP A 230 -0.89 4.09 -12.78
C ASP A 230 0.33 3.46 -13.45
N GLN A 231 1.33 4.29 -13.81
CA GLN A 231 2.61 3.84 -14.37
C GLN A 231 3.41 3.03 -13.34
N ALA A 232 3.51 3.50 -12.09
CA ALA A 232 4.21 2.77 -11.03
C ALA A 232 3.59 1.39 -10.78
N LEU A 233 2.26 1.31 -10.73
CA LEU A 233 1.57 0.02 -10.60
C LEU A 233 1.81 -0.88 -11.82
N HIS A 234 1.80 -0.33 -13.03
CA HIS A 234 2.08 -1.06 -14.26
C HIS A 234 3.48 -1.69 -14.23
N GLU A 235 4.51 -0.89 -13.94
CA GLU A 235 5.90 -1.34 -13.84
C GLU A 235 6.05 -2.40 -12.75
N GLN A 236 5.44 -2.19 -11.58
CA GLN A 236 5.51 -3.15 -10.47
C GLN A 236 4.96 -4.52 -10.83
N ILE A 237 3.92 -4.59 -11.68
CA ILE A 237 3.35 -5.87 -12.11
C ILE A 237 4.16 -6.49 -13.26
N GLU A 238 4.63 -5.68 -14.23
CA GLU A 238 5.41 -6.19 -15.36
C GLU A 238 6.79 -6.70 -14.95
N GLU A 239 7.42 -6.06 -13.97
CA GLU A 239 8.75 -6.40 -13.48
C GLU A 239 8.75 -7.55 -12.46
N ASP A 240 7.58 -7.95 -11.93
CA ASP A 240 7.49 -9.08 -10.98
C ASP A 240 7.64 -10.44 -11.69
N ASP A 241 8.89 -10.89 -11.76
CA ASP A 241 9.31 -12.18 -12.33
C ASP A 241 9.12 -13.38 -11.37
N SER A 242 8.49 -13.18 -10.21
CA SER A 242 8.28 -14.25 -9.25
C SER A 242 7.26 -15.26 -9.76
N LYS A 243 7.52 -16.54 -9.50
CA LYS A 243 6.63 -17.64 -9.94
C LYS A 243 5.25 -17.60 -9.30
N ASN A 244 5.11 -16.88 -8.19
CA ASN A 244 3.86 -16.70 -7.45
C ASN A 244 3.27 -15.30 -7.62
N SER A 245 3.72 -14.50 -8.60
CA SER A 245 3.08 -13.23 -8.93
C SER A 245 1.66 -13.47 -9.44
N SER A 246 0.74 -12.56 -9.11
CA SER A 246 -0.65 -12.67 -9.57
C SER A 246 -0.75 -12.78 -11.09
N LEU A 247 0.09 -12.06 -11.85
CA LEU A 247 0.09 -12.08 -13.31
C LEU A 247 0.53 -13.44 -13.89
N GLU A 248 1.58 -14.05 -13.34
CA GLU A 248 2.05 -15.39 -13.75
C GLU A 248 1.01 -16.47 -13.45
N ILE A 249 0.38 -16.40 -12.27
CA ILE A 249 -0.63 -17.37 -11.86
C ILE A 249 -1.90 -17.24 -12.69
N ILE A 250 -2.33 -16.02 -13.03
CA ILE A 250 -3.41 -15.79 -14.00
C ILE A 250 -3.05 -16.42 -15.35
N ARG A 251 -1.86 -16.15 -15.87
CA ARG A 251 -1.42 -16.68 -17.17
C ARG A 251 -1.42 -18.21 -17.19
N SER A 252 -0.77 -18.83 -16.22
CA SER A 252 -0.66 -20.30 -16.13
C SER A 252 -2.01 -20.99 -15.88
N THR A 253 -2.92 -20.35 -15.15
CA THR A 253 -4.30 -20.83 -14.98
C THR A 253 -5.07 -20.77 -16.29
N LEU A 254 -4.97 -19.67 -17.04
CA LEU A 254 -5.57 -19.57 -18.37
C LEU A 254 -5.00 -20.65 -19.32
N GLU A 255 -3.69 -20.86 -19.37
CA GLU A 255 -3.06 -21.91 -20.18
C GLU A 255 -3.62 -23.32 -19.88
N SER A 256 -3.91 -23.58 -18.60
CA SER A 256 -4.33 -24.91 -18.12
C SER A 256 -5.82 -25.19 -18.31
N TYR A 257 -6.66 -24.16 -18.22
CA TYR A 257 -8.12 -24.32 -18.14
C TYR A 257 -8.90 -23.68 -19.30
N ILE A 258 -8.23 -23.04 -20.26
CA ILE A 258 -8.88 -22.67 -21.53
C ILE A 258 -9.40 -23.93 -22.22
N ASP A 259 -10.67 -23.91 -22.62
CA ASP A 259 -11.22 -24.85 -23.57
C ASP A 259 -10.78 -24.44 -24.99
N TRP A 260 -9.68 -25.05 -25.43
CA TRP A 260 -9.06 -24.78 -26.73
C TRP A 260 -9.93 -25.20 -27.92
N GLU A 261 -10.84 -26.16 -27.75
CA GLU A 261 -11.75 -26.60 -28.81
C GLU A 261 -12.89 -25.58 -29.00
N ASN A 262 -13.49 -25.14 -27.88
CA ASN A 262 -14.57 -24.16 -27.89
C ASN A 262 -14.10 -22.70 -27.93
N LYS A 263 -12.79 -22.46 -27.82
CA LYS A 263 -12.12 -21.15 -27.82
C LYS A 263 -12.67 -20.23 -26.73
N SER A 264 -12.81 -20.75 -25.52
CA SER A 264 -13.35 -20.02 -24.37
C SER A 264 -12.75 -20.48 -23.05
N TYR A 265 -12.74 -19.60 -22.05
CA TYR A 265 -12.58 -20.02 -20.66
C TYR A 265 -13.96 -20.44 -20.12
N PRO A 266 -14.15 -21.67 -19.60
CA PRO A 266 -15.45 -22.10 -19.09
C PRO A 266 -15.90 -21.32 -17.84
N GLU A 267 -17.18 -20.95 -17.78
CA GLU A 267 -17.77 -20.31 -16.58
C GLU A 267 -17.63 -21.20 -15.34
N SER A 268 -17.73 -22.53 -15.52
CA SER A 268 -17.53 -23.50 -14.44
C SER A 268 -16.15 -23.48 -13.80
N ASP A 269 -15.14 -22.94 -14.50
CA ASP A 269 -13.77 -22.82 -14.00
C ASP A 269 -13.46 -21.43 -13.41
N LYS A 270 -14.43 -20.50 -13.40
CA LYS A 270 -14.24 -19.16 -12.79
C LYS A 270 -13.74 -19.23 -11.35
N GLN A 271 -14.31 -20.12 -10.54
CA GLN A 271 -13.88 -20.30 -9.16
C GLN A 271 -12.41 -20.75 -9.05
N ARG A 272 -11.89 -21.51 -10.05
CA ARG A 272 -10.50 -21.97 -10.02
C ARG A 272 -9.51 -20.83 -10.19
N ILE A 273 -9.78 -19.90 -11.10
CA ILE A 273 -8.91 -18.72 -11.26
C ILE A 273 -9.00 -17.79 -10.05
N GLU A 274 -10.18 -17.63 -9.46
CA GLU A 274 -10.34 -16.88 -8.21
C GLU A 274 -9.52 -17.50 -7.07
N GLU A 275 -9.61 -18.82 -6.88
CA GLU A 275 -8.85 -19.54 -5.85
C GLU A 275 -7.35 -19.49 -6.11
N ALA A 276 -6.91 -19.66 -7.36
CA ALA A 276 -5.50 -19.61 -7.71
C ALA A 276 -4.85 -18.26 -7.36
N ILE A 277 -5.58 -17.15 -7.50
CA ILE A 277 -5.05 -15.80 -7.22
C ILE A 277 -4.98 -15.52 -5.71
N ARG A 278 -5.79 -16.18 -4.87
CA ARG A 278 -5.83 -15.92 -3.41
C ARG A 278 -4.51 -16.14 -2.70
N ASP A 279 -3.71 -17.10 -3.17
CA ASP A 279 -2.43 -17.46 -2.56
C ASP A 279 -1.22 -16.82 -3.28
N THR A 280 -1.47 -15.76 -4.05
CA THR A 280 -0.44 -15.08 -4.86
C THR A 280 0.13 -13.84 -4.17
N LYS A 281 1.29 -13.42 -4.65
CA LYS A 281 1.85 -12.11 -4.34
C LYS A 281 1.11 -11.06 -5.19
N LEU A 282 0.33 -10.21 -4.53
CA LEU A 282 -0.25 -9.02 -5.16
C LEU A 282 0.82 -7.93 -5.34
N PRO A 283 0.62 -6.99 -6.29
CA PRO A 283 1.53 -5.87 -6.49
C PRO A 283 1.56 -4.99 -5.23
N ARG A 284 2.77 -4.72 -4.74
CA ARG A 284 3.03 -3.87 -3.58
C ARG A 284 4.32 -3.08 -3.82
N PHE A 285 4.37 -1.85 -3.34
CA PHE A 285 5.56 -1.02 -3.34
C PHE A 285 6.38 -1.25 -2.07
N ASP A 286 7.18 -2.32 -2.04
CA ASP A 286 8.02 -2.69 -0.89
C ASP A 286 9.50 -2.90 -1.26
N SER A 287 9.89 -2.53 -2.49
CA SER A 287 11.28 -2.64 -2.94
C SER A 287 12.14 -1.50 -2.38
N TRP A 288 13.46 -1.70 -2.33
CA TRP A 288 14.40 -0.67 -1.90
C TRP A 288 14.31 0.63 -2.74
N ASN A 289 13.99 0.50 -4.03
CA ASN A 289 13.84 1.65 -4.91
C ASN A 289 12.59 2.46 -4.52
N ASP A 290 11.53 1.79 -4.10
CA ASP A 290 10.26 2.41 -3.68
C ASP A 290 10.40 3.23 -2.39
N TYR A 291 11.28 2.80 -1.48
CA TYR A 291 11.59 3.52 -0.24
C TYR A 291 12.27 4.88 -0.46
N THR A 292 12.85 5.08 -1.63
CA THR A 292 13.67 6.26 -1.93
C THR A 292 13.06 7.14 -3.04
N ASN A 293 12.19 6.56 -3.88
CA ASN A 293 11.51 7.25 -4.99
C ASN A 293 10.18 7.89 -4.59
N GLY A 294 9.75 7.75 -3.34
CA GLY A 294 8.53 8.32 -2.78
C GLY A 294 7.30 7.42 -2.82
N LEU A 295 7.36 6.24 -3.45
CA LEU A 295 6.20 5.36 -3.57
C LEU A 295 5.80 4.73 -2.23
N VAL A 296 6.74 4.28 -1.39
CA VAL A 296 6.41 3.66 -0.08
C VAL A 296 5.62 4.59 0.85
N ILE A 297 5.87 5.90 0.80
CA ILE A 297 5.12 6.87 1.62
C ILE A 297 3.85 7.37 0.91
N SER A 298 3.76 7.20 -0.41
CA SER A 298 2.58 7.56 -1.20
C SER A 298 1.53 6.46 -1.17
N VAL A 299 1.97 5.20 -1.22
CA VAL A 299 1.17 3.98 -1.25
C VAL A 299 1.90 2.96 -0.39
N HIS A 300 1.50 2.84 0.88
CA HIS A 300 2.25 2.09 1.89
C HIS A 300 1.91 0.60 1.86
N ASP A 301 0.62 0.26 1.78
CA ASP A 301 0.12 -1.09 1.54
C ASP A 301 -1.21 -0.99 0.80
N SER A 302 -1.50 -1.86 -0.17
CA SER A 302 -2.78 -1.73 -0.87
C SER A 302 -3.95 -2.07 0.06
N TRP A 303 -4.88 -1.13 0.24
CA TRP A 303 -6.10 -1.36 1.00
C TRP A 303 -6.99 -2.38 0.31
N ALA A 304 -7.27 -2.14 -0.99
CA ALA A 304 -8.13 -3.00 -1.79
C ALA A 304 -7.56 -3.22 -3.19
N THR A 305 -7.83 -4.40 -3.76
CA THR A 305 -7.40 -4.75 -5.12
C THR A 305 -8.51 -5.54 -5.81
N HIS A 306 -8.87 -5.11 -7.01
CA HIS A 306 -9.70 -5.83 -7.96
C HIS A 306 -8.86 -6.23 -9.17
N ILE A 307 -8.99 -7.49 -9.59
CA ILE A 307 -8.38 -7.97 -10.83
C ILE A 307 -9.49 -8.48 -11.73
N THR A 308 -9.55 -7.93 -12.94
CA THR A 308 -10.56 -8.21 -13.94
C THR A 308 -9.92 -8.82 -15.18
N LEU A 309 -10.41 -9.98 -15.62
CA LEU A 309 -10.15 -10.47 -16.97
C LEU A 309 -11.00 -9.63 -17.92
N GLN A 310 -10.38 -8.62 -18.53
CA GLN A 310 -11.07 -7.62 -19.34
C GLN A 310 -11.42 -8.17 -20.73
N SER A 311 -10.49 -8.91 -21.34
CA SER A 311 -10.72 -9.61 -22.61
C SER A 311 -9.86 -10.86 -22.72
N LEU A 312 -10.31 -11.83 -23.52
CA LEU A 312 -9.61 -13.06 -23.84
C LEU A 312 -9.85 -13.42 -25.32
N GLU A 313 -8.80 -13.37 -26.12
CA GLU A 313 -8.79 -13.83 -27.50
C GLU A 313 -8.02 -15.14 -27.61
N ILE A 314 -8.65 -16.18 -28.15
CA ILE A 314 -8.02 -17.49 -28.36
C ILE A 314 -7.94 -17.78 -29.86
N LYS A 315 -6.73 -18.00 -30.37
CA LYS A 315 -6.46 -18.30 -31.78
C LYS A 315 -5.53 -19.51 -31.83
N ASP A 316 -6.02 -20.57 -32.47
CA ASP A 316 -5.32 -21.84 -32.62
C ASP A 316 -4.82 -22.41 -31.27
N SER A 317 -3.52 -22.34 -31.01
CA SER A 317 -2.88 -22.82 -29.77
C SER A 317 -2.32 -21.67 -28.94
N GLU A 318 -2.77 -20.44 -29.18
CA GLU A 318 -2.34 -19.24 -28.46
C GLU A 318 -3.55 -18.48 -27.89
N PHE A 319 -3.34 -17.79 -26.78
CA PHE A 319 -4.27 -16.77 -26.31
C PHE A 319 -3.58 -15.43 -26.09
N THR A 320 -4.37 -14.37 -26.19
CA THR A 320 -4.03 -13.03 -25.72
C THR A 320 -5.12 -12.58 -24.77
N ALA A 321 -4.76 -12.20 -23.54
CA ALA A 321 -5.69 -11.69 -22.55
C ALA A 321 -5.28 -10.29 -22.11
N VAL A 322 -6.25 -9.47 -21.73
CA VAL A 322 -6.03 -8.19 -21.07
C VAL A 322 -6.52 -8.31 -19.64
N ILE A 323 -5.61 -8.10 -18.68
CA ILE A 323 -5.87 -8.17 -17.25
C ILE A 323 -5.85 -6.75 -16.70
N HIS A 324 -6.95 -6.31 -16.12
CA HIS A 324 -7.06 -4.99 -15.50
C HIS A 324 -6.91 -5.10 -13.99
N TYR A 325 -5.99 -4.33 -13.43
CA TYR A 325 -5.79 -4.14 -12.00
C TYR A 325 -6.33 -2.77 -11.62
N GLN A 326 -7.21 -2.78 -10.63
CA GLN A 326 -7.66 -1.59 -9.91
C GLN A 326 -7.21 -1.75 -8.46
N VAL A 327 -6.42 -0.80 -7.96
CA VAL A 327 -5.83 -0.84 -6.61
C VAL A 327 -6.11 0.46 -5.90
N GLN A 328 -6.58 0.36 -4.66
CA GLN A 328 -6.80 1.49 -3.77
C GLN A 328 -5.93 1.38 -2.53
N ASP A 329 -5.50 2.53 -2.01
CA ASP A 329 -4.88 2.70 -0.69
C ASP A 329 -5.47 3.96 -0.01
N HIS A 330 -5.25 4.13 1.29
CA HIS A 330 -5.68 5.30 2.05
C HIS A 330 -4.47 6.21 2.34
N PHE A 331 -4.59 7.47 1.93
CA PHE A 331 -3.68 8.50 2.41
C PHE A 331 -4.19 9.07 3.74
N GLY A 332 -4.06 8.27 4.79
CA GLY A 332 -4.44 8.62 6.14
C GLY A 332 -3.75 7.76 7.19
N LEU A 333 -3.85 8.17 8.46
CA LEU A 333 -3.25 7.45 9.60
C LEU A 333 -4.32 7.07 10.63
N ASP A 334 -4.28 5.81 11.08
CA ASP A 334 -5.04 5.29 12.20
C ASP A 334 -4.28 5.35 13.53
N ASP A 335 -4.97 5.03 14.63
CA ASP A 335 -4.41 5.06 15.98
C ASP A 335 -3.21 4.10 16.14
N GLY A 336 -3.15 3.02 15.37
CA GLY A 336 -2.11 2.00 15.37
C GLY A 336 -0.86 2.38 14.58
N ASP A 337 -0.97 3.28 13.60
CA ASP A 337 0.16 3.72 12.78
C ASP A 337 1.20 4.52 13.57
N LEU A 338 0.79 5.26 14.61
CA LEU A 338 1.69 5.99 15.50
C LEU A 338 2.35 5.11 16.58
N THR A 339 3.10 4.11 16.15
CA THR A 339 3.91 3.29 17.07
C THR A 339 5.00 4.11 17.77
N SER A 340 5.63 3.53 18.81
CA SER A 340 6.68 4.21 19.57
C SER A 340 7.92 4.61 18.75
N ILE A 341 8.12 3.96 17.61
CA ILE A 341 9.24 4.24 16.71
C ILE A 341 8.81 5.25 15.64
N VAL A 342 7.66 5.04 15.02
CA VAL A 342 7.10 5.92 13.97
C VAL A 342 6.88 7.32 14.50
N LYS A 343 6.36 7.44 15.73
CA LYS A 343 6.15 8.73 16.38
C LYS A 343 7.43 9.51 16.64
N GLN A 344 8.64 8.92 16.49
CA GLN A 344 9.90 9.67 16.59
C GLN A 344 10.18 10.48 15.31
N GLN A 345 9.56 10.12 14.20
CA GLN A 345 9.66 10.83 12.94
C GLN A 345 8.63 11.95 12.90
N ARG A 346 9.10 13.18 12.67
CA ARG A 346 8.27 14.39 12.75
C ARG A 346 7.18 14.41 11.67
N ILE A 347 7.45 13.82 10.51
CA ILE A 347 6.51 13.76 9.38
C ILE A 347 5.18 13.11 9.76
N PHE A 348 5.23 11.94 10.42
CA PHE A 348 4.04 11.21 10.84
C PHE A 348 3.30 11.92 11.97
N ARG A 349 4.02 12.59 12.88
CA ARG A 349 3.37 13.42 13.91
C ARG A 349 2.60 14.59 13.29
N ILE A 350 3.19 15.27 12.31
CA ILE A 350 2.54 16.40 11.60
C ILE A 350 1.33 15.91 10.81
N TRP A 351 1.47 14.83 10.06
CA TRP A 351 0.38 14.21 9.31
C TRP A 351 -0.79 13.85 10.23
N PHE A 352 -0.51 13.15 11.33
CA PHE A 352 -1.54 12.75 12.29
C PHE A 352 -2.24 13.95 12.94
N VAL A 353 -1.51 15.02 13.27
CA VAL A 353 -2.09 16.24 13.84
C VAL A 353 -2.95 16.99 12.81
N LEU A 354 -2.47 17.13 11.56
CA LEU A 354 -3.24 17.73 10.47
C LEU A 354 -4.57 16.98 10.27
N GLN A 355 -4.53 15.65 10.33
CA GLN A 355 -5.69 14.79 10.09
C GLN A 355 -6.65 14.72 11.29
N ARG A 356 -6.17 14.26 12.45
CA ARG A 356 -7.00 13.78 13.56
C ARG A 356 -7.38 14.85 14.57
N TRP A 357 -6.62 15.94 14.66
CA TRP A 357 -6.92 16.97 15.65
C TRP A 357 -8.20 17.75 15.29
N GLU A 358 -9.17 17.80 16.20
CA GLU A 358 -10.47 18.46 16.01
C GLU A 358 -10.38 19.94 15.56
N LYS A 359 -9.26 20.63 15.83
CA LYS A 359 -9.06 22.02 15.41
C LYS A 359 -8.61 22.14 13.96
N LEU A 360 -7.94 21.13 13.39
CA LEU A 360 -7.46 21.12 12.01
C LEU A 360 -8.41 20.30 11.14
N GLY A 361 -8.46 18.98 11.36
CA GLY A 361 -9.43 18.07 10.78
C GLY A 361 -9.33 17.92 9.26
N PHE A 362 -8.11 17.94 8.70
CA PHE A 362 -7.90 17.75 7.27
C PHE A 362 -8.25 16.32 6.86
N LYS A 363 -9.06 16.19 5.81
CA LYS A 363 -9.60 14.91 5.35
C LYS A 363 -8.50 14.06 4.71
N PRO A 364 -8.33 12.80 5.15
CA PRO A 364 -7.62 11.79 4.37
C PRO A 364 -8.44 11.50 3.10
N PHE A 365 -7.85 10.73 2.19
CA PHE A 365 -8.47 10.39 0.92
C PHE A 365 -7.97 9.05 0.39
N ILE A 366 -8.76 8.47 -0.50
CA ILE A 366 -8.39 7.26 -1.22
C ILE A 366 -7.43 7.62 -2.35
N THR A 367 -6.36 6.85 -2.48
CA THR A 367 -5.44 6.86 -3.61
C THR A 367 -5.85 5.76 -4.57
N GLU A 368 -6.11 6.12 -5.81
CA GLU A 368 -6.64 5.23 -6.84
C GLU A 368 -5.59 4.99 -7.93
N MET A 369 -5.36 3.71 -8.25
CA MET A 369 -4.39 3.27 -9.25
C MET A 369 -5.00 2.23 -10.18
N ASN A 370 -4.82 2.43 -11.48
CA ASN A 370 -5.45 1.62 -12.51
C ASN A 370 -4.45 1.27 -13.61
N THR A 371 -4.36 -0.01 -13.95
CA THR A 371 -3.55 -0.43 -15.10
C THR A 371 -4.08 -1.68 -15.78
N SER A 372 -3.80 -1.83 -17.06
CA SER A 372 -4.19 -3.01 -17.85
C SER A 372 -2.99 -3.61 -18.55
N ILE A 373 -2.75 -4.89 -18.31
CA ILE A 373 -1.59 -5.63 -18.82
C ILE A 373 -2.04 -6.67 -19.82
N LYS A 374 -1.35 -6.71 -20.96
CA LYS A 374 -1.60 -7.69 -22.00
C LYS A 374 -0.68 -8.88 -21.80
N ILE A 375 -1.26 -10.04 -21.53
CA ILE A 375 -0.53 -11.30 -21.45
C ILE A 375 -0.82 -12.17 -22.67
N LYS A 376 0.16 -13.00 -23.03
CA LYS A 376 0.02 -14.06 -24.02
C LYS A 376 0.42 -15.38 -23.38
N GLY A 377 -0.18 -16.46 -23.85
CA GLY A 377 0.20 -17.81 -23.47
C GLY A 377 -0.12 -18.79 -24.58
N ILE A 378 0.39 -20.00 -24.44
CA ILE A 378 0.24 -21.07 -25.43
C ILE A 378 -0.35 -22.32 -24.78
N ARG A 379 -1.00 -23.15 -25.60
CA ARG A 379 -1.46 -24.47 -25.18
C ARG A 379 -0.25 -25.32 -24.80
N LYS A 380 -0.24 -25.82 -23.57
CA LYS A 380 0.78 -26.77 -23.08
C LYS A 380 0.51 -28.19 -23.56
#